data_AF-A0A519R6D6-F1
#
_entry.id   AF-A0A519R6D6-F1
#
_cell.length_a   1.000
_cell.length_b   1.000
_cell.length_c   1.000
_cell.angle_alpha   90.00
_cell.angle_beta   90.00
_cell.angle_gamma   90.00
#
_symmetry.space_group_name_H-M   'P 1'
#
loop_
_entity.id
_entity.type
_entity.pdbx_description
1 polymer ?
#
loop_
_entity_poly.entity_id
_entity_poly.type
_entity_poly.pdbx_seq_one_letter_code
_entity_poly.pdbx_strand_id
1 'polypeptide(L)'
;MNKVSLLVLSLIGIPRIIFGQISTEKVPISETYSSNGKFKLQSISYDQNFPNLKGQSFVTYTQKYESAGVRKKFYEINRSFDVYDDYPFFVAISNDGRKIIYIKDKIYYKGDEHKDVTYYVDGKMLKSYSTEEFINCNKDQEKCEMFYKNKHQIFEQRKATFKQYK
;
A
#
# COMPACT_ATOMS: atom_id res chain seq x y z
N MET A 1 58.27 29.80 -39.29
CA MET A 1 58.55 28.34 -39.21
C MET A 1 58.91 28.03 -37.76
N ASN A 2 57.96 27.50 -36.98
CA ASN A 2 57.89 26.10 -36.53
C ASN A 2 58.85 25.86 -35.33
N LYS A 3 58.43 25.42 -34.13
CA LYS A 3 57.28 24.60 -33.74
C LYS A 3 56.87 24.89 -32.29
N VAL A 4 55.59 25.19 -32.11
CA VAL A 4 54.82 24.92 -30.89
C VAL A 4 54.60 23.41 -30.84
N SER A 5 54.98 22.72 -29.76
CA SER A 5 54.24 21.55 -29.27
C SER A 5 54.84 21.03 -27.97
N LEU A 6 54.28 21.41 -26.84
CA LEU A 6 54.31 20.58 -25.64
C LEU A 6 53.06 20.85 -24.80
N LEU A 7 51.92 20.32 -25.28
CA LEU A 7 50.69 20.23 -24.50
C LEU A 7 50.12 18.84 -24.73
N VAL A 8 50.64 17.88 -23.97
CA VAL A 8 50.14 16.52 -23.94
C VAL A 8 50.06 16.07 -22.47
N LEU A 9 48.87 15.58 -22.13
CA LEU A 9 48.52 14.76 -20.97
C LEU A 9 48.34 15.44 -19.60
N SER A 10 47.13 15.97 -19.36
CA SER A 10 46.50 15.88 -18.03
C SER A 10 44.98 15.66 -18.10
N LEU A 11 44.51 14.96 -19.15
CA LEU A 11 43.10 14.60 -19.34
C LEU A 11 42.89 13.09 -19.14
N ILE A 12 43.44 12.53 -18.06
CA ILE A 12 43.12 11.16 -17.65
C ILE A 12 43.01 11.12 -16.13
N GLY A 13 41.83 10.76 -15.64
CA GLY A 13 41.71 10.12 -14.33
C GLY A 13 40.95 10.86 -13.24
N ILE A 14 39.87 11.58 -13.54
CA ILE A 14 38.77 11.59 -12.56
C ILE A 14 37.89 10.40 -12.94
N PRO A 15 37.95 9.26 -12.22
CA PRO A 15 36.88 8.29 -12.34
C PRO A 15 35.63 9.04 -11.88
N ARG A 16 34.77 9.41 -12.83
CA ARG A 16 33.39 9.73 -12.51
C ARG A 16 32.87 8.44 -11.91
N ILE A 17 32.90 8.34 -10.58
CA ILE A 17 32.12 7.36 -9.86
C ILE A 17 30.69 7.79 -10.11
N ILE A 18 30.15 7.33 -11.24
CA ILE A 18 28.73 7.36 -11.51
C ILE A 18 28.19 6.37 -10.48
N PHE A 19 27.84 6.89 -9.30
CA PHE A 19 26.89 6.22 -8.43
C PHE A 19 25.57 6.24 -9.19
N GLY A 20 25.41 5.30 -10.12
CA GLY A 20 24.11 4.96 -10.65
C GLY A 20 23.29 4.54 -9.44
N GLN A 21 22.28 5.33 -9.11
CA GLN A 21 21.30 4.92 -8.12
C GLN A 21 20.62 3.68 -8.69
N ILE A 22 20.98 2.51 -8.17
CA ILE A 22 20.22 1.29 -8.42
C ILE A 22 18.92 1.47 -7.65
N SER A 23 17.89 1.98 -8.32
CA SER A 23 16.53 1.92 -7.77
C SER A 23 16.03 0.49 -7.95
N THR A 24 16.23 -0.34 -6.93
CA THR A 24 15.64 -1.68 -6.84
C THR A 24 14.23 -1.66 -6.25
N GLU A 25 13.73 -0.50 -5.82
CA GLU A 25 12.39 -0.41 -5.23
C GLU A 25 11.34 -0.51 -6.34
N LYS A 26 10.72 -1.69 -6.44
CA LYS A 26 9.40 -1.82 -7.06
C LYS A 26 8.47 -0.83 -6.36
N VAL A 27 7.96 0.15 -7.09
CA VAL A 27 7.06 1.18 -6.54
C VAL A 27 5.80 0.48 -6.03
N PRO A 28 5.52 0.51 -4.71
CA PRO A 28 4.32 -0.11 -4.18
C PRO A 28 3.09 0.60 -4.73
N ILE A 29 2.07 -0.16 -5.12
CA ILE A 29 0.82 0.41 -5.60
C ILE A 29 -0.03 0.98 -4.45
N SER A 30 0.25 0.55 -3.23
CA SER A 30 -0.38 1.05 -2.02
C SER A 30 0.56 0.96 -0.82
N GLU A 31 0.49 1.96 0.05
CA GLU A 31 1.14 1.96 1.35
C GLU A 31 0.12 2.26 2.45
N THR A 32 0.23 1.57 3.59
CA THR A 32 -0.64 1.81 4.74
C THR A 32 0.14 1.70 6.02
N TYR A 33 0.03 2.73 6.86
CA TYR A 33 0.73 2.81 8.14
C TYR A 33 -0.16 2.36 9.28
N SER A 34 0.42 1.68 10.27
CA SER A 34 -0.24 1.45 11.56
C SER A 34 -0.46 2.79 12.26
N SER A 35 -1.52 2.92 13.05
CA SER A 35 -1.83 4.19 13.74
C SER A 35 -0.71 4.68 14.66
N ASN A 36 0.08 3.78 15.25
CA ASN A 36 1.26 4.14 16.05
C ASN A 36 2.54 4.41 15.23
N GLY A 37 2.46 4.34 13.90
CA GLY A 37 3.56 4.59 12.97
C GLY A 37 4.71 3.58 12.99
N LYS A 38 4.61 2.46 13.72
CA LYS A 38 5.72 1.48 13.85
C LYS A 38 5.81 0.49 12.69
N PHE A 39 4.70 0.25 12.02
CA PHE A 39 4.58 -0.72 10.94
C PHE A 39 4.01 -0.09 9.67
N LYS A 40 4.41 -0.65 8.54
CA LYS A 40 3.91 -0.26 7.23
C LYS A 40 3.61 -1.50 6.39
N LEU A 41 2.43 -1.55 5.81
CA LEU A 41 2.05 -2.48 4.75
C LEU A 41 2.36 -1.84 3.40
N GLN A 42 3.08 -2.55 2.54
CA GLN A 42 3.35 -2.18 1.15
C GLN A 42 2.83 -3.29 0.25
N SER A 43 2.04 -2.95 -0.77
CA SER A 43 1.51 -3.94 -1.72
C SER A 43 2.09 -3.73 -3.11
N ILE A 44 2.43 -4.82 -3.77
CA ILE A 44 2.92 -4.86 -5.15
C ILE A 44 2.01 -5.79 -5.94
N SER A 45 1.37 -5.25 -6.97
CA SER A 45 0.63 -6.06 -7.93
C SER A 45 1.54 -6.60 -9.04
N TYR A 46 1.25 -7.81 -9.52
CA TYR A 46 1.95 -8.43 -10.65
C TYR A 46 1.24 -8.23 -11.99
N ASP A 47 0.00 -7.77 -11.98
CA ASP A 47 -0.73 -7.43 -13.21
C ASP A 47 -1.62 -6.19 -13.03
N GLN A 48 -2.31 -5.81 -14.10
CA GLN A 48 -3.24 -4.67 -14.10
C GLN A 48 -4.70 -5.11 -13.93
N ASN A 49 -4.95 -6.40 -13.66
CA ASN A 49 -6.30 -6.89 -13.46
C ASN A 49 -6.80 -6.47 -12.09
N PHE A 50 -8.11 -6.27 -11.99
CA PHE A 50 -8.72 -5.74 -10.79
C PHE A 50 -10.05 -6.45 -10.48
N PRO A 51 -10.33 -6.78 -9.21
CA PRO A 51 -9.47 -6.69 -8.03
C PRO A 51 -8.33 -7.72 -8.03
N ASN A 52 -7.16 -7.31 -7.55
CA ASN A 52 -5.93 -8.05 -7.69
C ASN A 52 -5.63 -8.94 -6.47
N LEU A 53 -5.66 -10.25 -6.69
CA LEU A 53 -5.07 -11.21 -5.76
C LEU A 53 -3.62 -11.55 -6.13
N LYS A 54 -3.20 -11.33 -7.37
CA LYS A 54 -1.87 -11.67 -7.88
C LYS A 54 -0.88 -10.56 -7.52
N GLY A 55 -0.12 -10.81 -6.48
CA GLY A 55 0.92 -9.90 -6.06
C GLY A 55 1.54 -10.34 -4.76
N GLN A 56 2.27 -9.43 -4.15
CA GLN A 56 2.88 -9.66 -2.86
C GLN A 56 2.79 -8.39 -2.03
N SER A 57 2.48 -8.58 -0.76
CA SER A 57 2.46 -7.50 0.21
C SER A 57 3.41 -7.81 1.34
N PHE A 58 4.03 -6.77 1.89
CA PHE A 58 5.03 -6.87 2.93
C PHE A 58 4.62 -5.99 4.09
N VAL A 59 4.66 -6.53 5.30
CA VAL A 59 4.68 -5.70 6.50
C VAL A 59 6.13 -5.46 6.86
N THR A 60 6.49 -4.19 7.00
CA THR A 60 7.84 -3.75 7.36
C THR A 60 7.81 -2.92 8.63
N TYR A 61 8.93 -2.89 9.34
CA TYR A 61 9.15 -1.90 10.40
C TYR A 61 9.48 -0.55 9.75
N THR A 62 8.88 0.53 10.24
CA THR A 62 9.13 1.87 9.68
C THR A 62 10.52 2.43 10.04
N GLN A 63 11.05 2.02 11.20
CA GLN A 63 12.31 2.53 11.78
C GLN A 63 13.41 1.47 11.94
N LYS A 64 13.27 0.29 11.31
CA LYS A 64 14.31 -0.74 11.34
C LYS A 64 14.71 -1.11 9.92
N TYR A 65 16.00 -1.39 9.74
CA TYR A 65 16.61 -1.66 8.44
C TYR A 65 17.43 -2.96 8.52
N GLU A 66 17.41 -3.76 7.46
CA GLU A 66 18.25 -4.97 7.32
C GLU A 66 19.63 -4.61 6.77
N SER A 67 19.69 -3.62 5.88
CA SER A 67 20.90 -3.06 5.30
C SER A 67 20.64 -1.59 4.96
N ALA A 68 21.67 -0.86 4.53
CA ALA A 68 21.54 0.55 4.19
C ALA A 68 20.41 0.77 3.16
N GLY A 69 19.34 1.46 3.59
CA GLY A 69 18.19 1.80 2.76
C GLY A 69 17.07 0.75 2.69
N VAL A 70 17.30 -0.50 3.11
CA VAL A 70 16.28 -1.57 3.03
C VAL A 70 15.58 -1.75 4.36
N ARG A 71 14.29 -1.42 4.42
CA ARG A 71 13.48 -1.62 5.64
C ARG A 71 13.40 -3.10 6.01
N LYS A 72 13.53 -3.39 7.30
CA LYS A 72 13.42 -4.74 7.83
C LYS A 72 12.01 -5.28 7.61
N LYS A 73 11.91 -6.44 6.97
CA LYS A 73 10.64 -7.14 6.78
C LYS A 73 10.20 -7.77 8.10
N PHE A 74 8.90 -7.69 8.37
CA PHE A 74 8.26 -8.37 9.49
C PHE A 74 7.64 -9.69 9.04
N TYR A 75 6.84 -9.66 7.98
CA TYR A 75 6.34 -10.84 7.27
C TYR A 75 5.81 -10.46 5.88
N GLU A 76 5.47 -11.48 5.11
CA GLU A 76 4.95 -11.35 3.74
C GLU A 76 3.56 -11.98 3.62
N ILE A 77 2.79 -11.50 2.65
CA ILE A 77 1.46 -11.99 2.30
C ILE A 77 1.49 -12.23 0.79
N ASN A 78 1.09 -13.43 0.36
CA ASN A 78 1.06 -13.80 -1.06
C ASN A 78 -0.20 -13.28 -1.78
N ARG A 79 -0.42 -11.96 -1.69
CA ARG A 79 -1.41 -11.22 -2.47
C ARG A 79 -1.10 -9.72 -2.49
N SER A 80 -1.72 -8.99 -3.40
CA SER A 80 -1.78 -7.53 -3.36
C SER A 80 -3.03 -7.04 -2.60
N PHE A 81 -2.94 -5.84 -2.03
CA PHE A 81 -4.09 -5.05 -1.58
C PHE A 81 -4.18 -3.79 -2.43
N ASP A 82 -5.25 -3.69 -3.21
CA ASP A 82 -5.50 -2.54 -4.05
C ASP A 82 -6.09 -1.42 -3.19
N VAL A 83 -5.44 -0.26 -3.18
CA VAL A 83 -5.95 0.94 -2.51
C VAL A 83 -5.84 2.08 -3.51
N TYR A 84 -6.97 2.62 -3.91
CA TYR A 84 -7.07 3.74 -4.85
C TYR A 84 -7.98 4.81 -4.24
N ASP A 85 -7.58 6.08 -4.34
CA ASP A 85 -8.25 7.20 -3.67
C ASP A 85 -9.74 7.34 -4.04
N ASP A 86 -10.09 6.97 -5.28
CA ASP A 86 -11.44 7.10 -5.83
C ASP A 86 -12.30 5.84 -5.70
N TYR A 87 -11.75 4.74 -5.19
CA TYR A 87 -12.50 3.50 -5.02
C TYR A 87 -12.73 3.19 -3.55
N PRO A 88 -13.85 2.50 -3.21
CA PRO A 88 -14.22 2.17 -1.84
C PRO A 88 -13.44 0.95 -1.33
N PHE A 89 -12.10 1.05 -1.35
CA PHE A 89 -11.18 0.09 -0.77
C PHE A 89 -10.51 0.69 0.45
N PHE A 90 -10.52 -0.05 1.53
CA PHE A 90 -9.90 0.38 2.77
C PHE A 90 -9.08 -0.75 3.35
N VAL A 91 -7.82 -0.45 3.69
CA VAL A 91 -6.95 -1.39 4.38
C VAL A 91 -6.43 -0.73 5.65
N ALA A 92 -6.34 -1.51 6.72
CA ALA A 92 -5.73 -1.06 7.97
C ALA A 92 -4.88 -2.15 8.58
N ILE A 93 -3.80 -1.72 9.24
CA ILE A 93 -2.87 -2.57 9.97
C ILE A 93 -2.88 -2.20 11.46
N SER A 94 -2.95 -3.21 12.31
CA SER A 94 -2.94 -3.08 13.77
C SER A 94 -1.61 -2.54 14.31
N ASN A 95 -1.65 -2.00 15.54
CA ASN A 95 -0.48 -1.40 16.19
C ASN A 95 0.65 -2.40 16.53
N ASP A 96 0.35 -3.70 16.59
CA ASP A 96 1.37 -4.76 16.73
C ASP A 96 1.89 -5.27 15.37
N GLY A 97 1.35 -4.74 14.26
CA GLY A 97 1.69 -5.11 12.90
C GLY A 97 1.17 -6.47 12.44
N ARG A 98 0.56 -7.27 13.32
CA ARG A 98 0.24 -8.69 13.06
C ARG A 98 -1.08 -8.88 12.34
N LYS A 99 -2.02 -7.96 12.52
CA LYS A 99 -3.39 -8.05 11.99
C LYS A 99 -3.60 -7.02 10.89
N ILE A 100 -4.21 -7.45 9.79
CA ILE A 100 -4.65 -6.58 8.69
C ILE A 100 -6.13 -6.85 8.43
N ILE A 101 -6.89 -5.78 8.23
CA ILE A 101 -8.25 -5.84 7.71
C ILE A 101 -8.29 -5.14 6.37
N TYR A 102 -8.91 -5.78 5.39
CA TYR A 102 -9.14 -5.22 4.06
C TYR A 102 -10.63 -5.28 3.74
N ILE A 103 -11.20 -4.12 3.45
CA ILE A 103 -12.63 -3.86 3.26
C ILE A 103 -12.82 -3.36 1.83
N LYS A 104 -13.79 -3.96 1.14
CA LYS A 104 -14.21 -3.67 -0.23
C LYS A 104 -15.73 -3.48 -0.23
N ASP A 105 -16.23 -2.47 -0.94
CA ASP A 105 -17.67 -2.27 -1.12
C ASP A 105 -18.24 -2.99 -2.37
N LYS A 106 -17.38 -3.62 -3.18
CA LYS A 106 -17.81 -4.37 -4.36
C LYS A 106 -17.09 -5.72 -4.48
N ILE A 107 -17.89 -6.76 -4.64
CA ILE A 107 -17.44 -8.11 -4.95
C ILE A 107 -17.48 -8.29 -6.47
N TYR A 108 -16.33 -8.62 -7.07
CA TYR A 108 -16.20 -8.82 -8.52
C TYR A 108 -16.15 -10.31 -8.90
N TYR A 109 -15.75 -11.18 -7.96
CA TYR A 109 -15.56 -12.61 -8.17
C TYR A 109 -16.10 -13.41 -6.98
N LYS A 110 -16.41 -14.70 -7.21
CA LYS A 110 -16.81 -15.62 -6.15
C LYS A 110 -15.58 -16.13 -5.38
N GLY A 111 -15.77 -16.48 -4.11
CA GLY A 111 -14.74 -17.09 -3.25
C GLY A 111 -14.44 -16.27 -2.00
N ASP A 112 -13.92 -16.93 -0.97
CA ASP A 112 -13.73 -16.31 0.35
C ASP A 112 -12.77 -15.12 0.34
N GLU A 113 -11.73 -15.13 -0.50
CA GLU A 113 -10.81 -13.98 -0.63
C GLU A 113 -11.45 -12.76 -1.30
N HIS A 114 -12.59 -12.97 -1.96
CA HIS A 114 -13.32 -11.93 -2.69
C HIS A 114 -14.48 -11.33 -1.91
N LYS A 115 -14.88 -11.91 -0.77
CA LYS A 115 -15.86 -11.33 0.19
C LYS A 115 -15.48 -9.91 0.63
N ASP A 116 -16.46 -9.10 1.03
CA ASP A 116 -16.34 -7.67 1.34
C ASP A 116 -15.22 -7.38 2.34
N VAL A 117 -15.17 -8.14 3.44
CA VAL A 117 -14.17 -7.96 4.48
C VAL A 117 -13.28 -9.20 4.55
N THR A 118 -11.97 -9.00 4.49
CA THR A 118 -10.97 -10.05 4.66
C THR A 118 -10.04 -9.68 5.81
N TYR A 119 -9.77 -10.65 6.67
CA TYR A 119 -9.00 -10.47 7.89
C TYR A 119 -7.80 -11.41 7.93
N TYR A 120 -6.62 -10.84 8.10
CA TYR A 120 -5.34 -11.52 8.07
C TYR A 120 -4.65 -11.44 9.44
N VAL A 121 -3.98 -12.53 9.81
CA VAL A 121 -3.12 -12.61 10.99
C VAL A 121 -1.80 -13.26 10.58
N ASP A 122 -0.68 -12.58 10.88
CA ASP A 122 0.68 -13.07 10.63
C ASP A 122 0.89 -13.61 9.20
N GLY A 123 0.39 -12.85 8.22
CA GLY A 123 0.58 -13.18 6.81
C GLY A 123 -0.51 -14.06 6.18
N LYS A 124 -1.42 -14.64 6.98
CA LYS A 124 -2.42 -15.61 6.51
C LYS A 124 -3.85 -15.09 6.65
N MET A 125 -4.69 -15.35 5.66
CA MET A 125 -6.12 -15.05 5.77
C MET A 125 -6.73 -15.99 6.81
N LEU A 126 -7.31 -15.42 7.87
CA LEU A 126 -7.94 -16.19 8.93
C LEU A 126 -9.45 -16.26 8.75
N LYS A 127 -10.06 -15.15 8.34
CA LYS A 127 -11.52 -15.05 8.15
C LYS A 127 -11.86 -14.10 7.02
N SER A 128 -13.02 -14.31 6.43
CA SER A 128 -13.63 -13.36 5.53
C SER A 128 -15.14 -13.34 5.73
N TYR A 129 -15.74 -12.19 5.46
CA TYR A 129 -17.12 -11.88 5.79
C TYR A 129 -17.79 -11.16 4.64
N SER A 130 -19.03 -11.52 4.33
CA SER A 130 -19.91 -10.63 3.59
C SER A 130 -20.18 -9.37 4.41
N THR A 131 -20.69 -8.33 3.77
CA THR A 131 -21.14 -7.13 4.50
C THR A 131 -22.08 -7.50 5.66
N GLU A 132 -23.11 -8.32 5.39
CA GLU A 132 -24.13 -8.74 6.36
C GLU A 132 -23.54 -9.55 7.52
N GLU A 133 -22.64 -10.49 7.22
CA GLU A 133 -21.93 -11.29 8.22
C GLU A 133 -21.07 -10.40 9.14
N PHE A 134 -20.47 -9.34 8.59
CA PHE A 134 -19.56 -8.47 9.33
C PHE A 134 -20.30 -7.49 10.26
N ILE A 135 -21.37 -6.86 9.76
CA ILE A 135 -22.14 -5.89 10.55
C ILE A 135 -23.22 -6.56 11.41
N ASN A 136 -23.45 -7.87 11.21
CA ASN A 136 -24.49 -8.67 11.88
C ASN A 136 -25.87 -8.00 11.81
N CYS A 137 -26.30 -7.69 10.58
CA CYS A 137 -27.53 -6.96 10.34
C CYS A 137 -28.39 -7.62 9.28
N ASN A 138 -29.71 -7.59 9.49
CA ASN A 138 -30.70 -8.02 8.51
C ASN A 138 -31.27 -6.82 7.73
N LYS A 139 -30.82 -6.65 6.49
CA LYS A 139 -31.23 -5.54 5.61
C LYS A 139 -32.71 -5.52 5.24
N ASP A 140 -33.42 -6.64 5.40
CA ASP A 140 -34.87 -6.70 5.17
C ASP A 140 -35.66 -6.11 6.34
N GLN A 141 -35.04 -6.00 7.52
CA GLN A 141 -35.67 -5.53 8.76
C GLN A 141 -35.20 -4.15 9.20
N GLU A 142 -33.94 -3.79 8.91
CA GLU A 142 -33.35 -2.53 9.36
C GLU A 142 -32.40 -1.93 8.31
N LYS A 143 -32.27 -0.60 8.30
CA LYS A 143 -31.33 0.09 7.40
C LYS A 143 -29.93 0.06 8.00
N CYS A 144 -29.07 -0.75 7.42
CA CYS A 144 -27.67 -0.86 7.83
C CYS A 144 -26.76 -1.00 6.62
N GLU A 145 -25.65 -0.30 6.68
CA GLU A 145 -24.65 -0.29 5.63
C GLU A 145 -23.29 0.05 6.24
N MET A 146 -22.23 -0.39 5.58
CA MET A 146 -20.89 0.05 5.95
C MET A 146 -20.74 1.52 5.54
N PHE A 147 -20.14 2.33 6.42
CA PHE A 147 -19.93 3.78 6.21
C PHE A 147 -19.33 4.13 4.84
N TYR A 148 -18.49 3.23 4.30
CA TYR A 148 -17.81 3.40 3.00
C TYR A 148 -18.73 3.30 1.78
N LYS A 149 -19.91 2.67 1.91
CA LYS A 149 -20.90 2.53 0.85
C LYS A 149 -21.68 3.82 0.60
N ASN A 150 -21.70 4.71 1.59
CA ASN A 150 -22.47 5.95 1.55
C ASN A 150 -21.58 7.21 1.49
N LYS A 151 -20.35 7.07 0.95
CA LYS A 151 -19.36 8.17 0.78
C LYS A 151 -19.97 9.40 0.11
N HIS A 152 -20.91 9.21 -0.82
CA HIS A 152 -21.57 10.30 -1.56
C HIS A 152 -22.74 10.98 -0.83
N GLN A 153 -23.40 10.32 0.14
CA GLN A 153 -24.47 10.97 0.93
C GLN A 153 -23.94 11.64 2.20
N ILE A 154 -22.87 11.11 2.81
CA ILE A 154 -22.35 11.63 4.08
C ILE A 154 -21.40 12.81 3.85
N PHE A 155 -20.60 12.78 2.79
CA PHE A 155 -19.86 13.94 2.34
C PHE A 155 -20.70 14.71 1.33
N GLU A 156 -21.55 15.63 1.82
CA GLU A 156 -21.94 16.77 0.98
C GLU A 156 -20.65 17.34 0.38
N GLN A 157 -20.67 17.70 -0.91
CA GLN A 157 -19.58 18.38 -1.63
C GLN A 157 -19.30 19.80 -1.07
N ARG A 158 -19.26 19.98 0.25
CA ARG A 158 -18.73 21.17 0.88
C ARG A 158 -17.24 21.13 0.69
N LYS A 159 -16.80 21.99 -0.24
CA LYS A 159 -15.42 22.44 -0.46
C LYS A 159 -14.58 22.20 0.78
N ALA A 160 -13.49 21.44 0.62
CA ALA A 160 -12.51 21.17 1.66
C ALA A 160 -12.36 22.38 2.58
N THR A 161 -12.68 22.20 3.86
CA THR A 161 -12.43 23.24 4.87
C THR A 161 -10.92 23.35 5.03
N PHE A 162 -10.29 24.19 4.21
CA PHE A 162 -8.91 24.59 4.43
C PHE A 162 -8.86 25.28 5.79
N LYS A 163 -8.24 24.62 6.77
CA LYS A 163 -7.78 25.29 7.99
C LYS A 163 -6.71 26.30 7.58
N GLN A 164 -7.10 27.58 7.44
CA GLN A 164 -6.13 28.66 7.52
C GLN A 164 -5.66 28.72 8.98
N TYR A 165 -4.39 28.38 9.21
CA TYR A 165 -3.74 28.72 10.47
C TYR A 165 -3.54 30.24 10.48
N LYS A 166 -4.06 30.90 11.52
CA LYS A 166 -3.70 32.28 11.87
C LYS A 166 -2.40 32.28 12.64
#